data_AF-A0A1I4CJP1-F1
#
_entry.id   AF-A0A1I4CJP1-F1
#
_cell.length_a   1.000
_cell.length_b   1.000
_cell.length_c   1.000
_cell.angle_alpha   90.00
_cell.angle_beta   90.00
_cell.angle_gamma   90.00
#
_symmetry.space_group_name_H-M   'P 1'
#
loop_
_entity.id
_entity.type
_entity.pdbx_description
1 polymer ?
#
loop_
_entity_poly.entity_id
_entity_poly.type
_entity_poly.pdbx_seq_one_letter_code
_entity_poly.pdbx_strand_id
1 'polypeptide(L)'
;MSFAIGHFALGAAVTTLIVTYLLPNVPYPRTLVLTGGLWALVPDAAKLVTSPKLTAFHESIFAEFFWFHRTLDRIDAPDSAGISALFVALFFLVTVLVERRERRQFGRTSERYDDGDVPTQ
;
A
#
# COMPACT_ATOMS: atom_id res chain seq x y z
N MET A 1 11.48 12.78 -10.39
CA MET A 1 10.65 13.32 -9.31
C MET A 1 9.29 12.69 -9.49
N SER A 2 8.78 11.91 -8.54
CA SER A 2 7.42 11.36 -8.61
C SER A 2 6.46 12.23 -7.81
N PHE A 3 5.19 12.29 -8.24
CA PHE A 3 4.16 12.92 -7.42
C PHE A 3 3.96 12.14 -6.12
N ALA A 4 3.74 12.86 -5.02
CA ALA A 4 3.46 12.27 -3.70
C ALA A 4 2.32 11.24 -3.75
N ILE A 5 1.30 11.47 -4.59
CA ILE A 5 0.20 10.50 -4.76
C ILE A 5 0.69 9.15 -5.33
N GLY A 6 1.72 9.14 -6.18
CA GLY A 6 2.36 7.94 -6.69
C GLY A 6 3.07 7.16 -5.59
N HIS A 7 3.89 7.84 -4.77
CA HIS A 7 4.56 7.22 -3.62
C HIS A 7 3.55 6.65 -2.62
N PHE A 8 2.52 7.44 -2.26
CA PHE A 8 1.46 6.98 -1.37
C PHE A 8 0.75 5.74 -1.92
N ALA A 9 0.33 5.77 -3.19
CA ALA A 9 -0.40 4.68 -3.81
C ALA A 9 0.43 3.40 -3.85
N LEU A 10 1.72 3.48 -4.23
CA LEU A 10 2.59 2.32 -4.24
C LEU A 10 2.83 1.78 -2.82
N GLY A 11 3.13 2.65 -1.85
CA GLY A 11 3.32 2.24 -0.46
C GLY A 11 2.09 1.56 0.13
N ALA A 12 0.90 2.10 -0.16
CA ALA A 12 -0.37 1.51 0.23
C ALA A 12 -0.63 0.17 -0.47
N ALA A 13 -0.32 0.04 -1.76
CA ALA A 13 -0.46 -1.21 -2.51
C ALA A 13 0.45 -2.32 -1.96
N VAL A 14 1.73 -2.02 -1.75
CA VAL A 14 2.68 -2.98 -1.19
C VAL A 14 2.27 -3.39 0.22
N THR A 15 1.87 -2.43 1.05
CA THR A 15 1.39 -2.72 2.41
C THR A 15 0.10 -3.55 2.39
N THR A 16 -0.81 -3.31 1.44
CA THR A 16 -2.02 -4.12 1.25
C THR A 16 -1.66 -5.58 0.97
N LEU A 17 -0.68 -5.83 0.08
CA LEU A 17 -0.21 -7.18 -0.20
C LEU A 17 0.42 -7.82 1.05
N ILE A 18 1.28 -7.10 1.77
CA ILE A 18 1.91 -7.63 2.99
C ILE A 18 0.86 -7.97 4.05
N VAL A 19 -0.06 -7.06 4.33
CA VAL A 19 -1.10 -7.27 5.33
C VAL A 19 -1.98 -8.47 4.95
N THR A 20 -2.37 -8.57 3.68
CA THR A 20 -3.25 -9.65 3.21
C THR A 20 -2.57 -11.03 3.24
N TYR A 21 -1.32 -11.10 2.78
CA TYR A 21 -0.67 -12.38 2.52
C TYR A 21 0.26 -12.83 3.65
N LEU A 22 0.86 -11.90 4.39
CA LEU A 22 1.83 -12.18 5.45
C LEU A 22 1.28 -11.97 6.85
N LEU A 23 0.22 -11.16 7.01
CA LEU A 23 -0.38 -10.83 8.32
C LEU A 23 -1.92 -11.07 8.34
N PRO A 24 -2.41 -12.27 7.98
CA PRO A 24 -3.83 -12.52 7.73
C PRO A 24 -4.78 -12.31 8.94
N ASN A 25 -4.26 -12.24 10.17
CA ASN A 25 -5.05 -12.10 11.40
C ASN A 25 -4.83 -10.76 12.11
N VAL A 26 -4.28 -9.75 11.42
CA VAL A 26 -3.97 -8.47 12.06
C VAL A 26 -5.24 -7.63 12.24
N PRO A 27 -5.45 -7.02 13.43
CA PRO A 27 -6.53 -6.07 13.60
C PRO A 27 -6.27 -4.80 12.79
N TYR A 28 -7.34 -4.16 12.31
CA TYR A 28 -7.30 -2.90 11.56
C TYR A 28 -6.41 -2.90 10.29
N PRO A 29 -6.56 -3.88 9.38
CA PRO A 29 -5.72 -3.98 8.19
C PRO A 29 -5.76 -2.72 7.31
N ARG A 30 -6.92 -2.06 7.22
CA ARG A 30 -7.09 -0.80 6.46
C ARG A 30 -6.26 0.35 7.04
N THR A 31 -6.18 0.44 8.37
CA THR A 31 -5.34 1.45 9.04
C THR A 31 -3.87 1.20 8.73
N LEU A 32 -3.43 -0.06 8.74
CA LEU A 32 -2.05 -0.40 8.37
C LEU A 32 -1.74 -0.04 6.92
N VAL A 33 -2.68 -0.28 5.99
CA VAL A 33 -2.54 0.14 4.59
C VAL A 33 -2.35 1.66 4.47
N LEU A 34 -3.18 2.44 5.16
CA LEU A 34 -3.05 3.91 5.18
C LEU A 34 -1.71 4.34 5.76
N THR A 35 -1.30 3.76 6.90
CA THR A 35 0.00 4.03 7.51
C THR A 35 1.16 3.65 6.59
N GLY A 36 1.04 2.57 5.82
CA GLY A 36 2.02 2.16 4.83
C GLY A 36 2.15 3.14 3.65
N GLY A 37 1.04 3.70 3.19
CA GLY A 37 1.04 4.80 2.23
C GLY A 37 1.67 6.07 2.81
N LEU A 38 1.31 6.45 4.04
CA LEU A 38 1.91 7.60 4.73
C LEU A 38 3.41 7.41 5.01
N TRP A 39 3.83 6.17 5.27
CA TRP A 39 5.24 5.81 5.41
C TRP A 39 6.02 6.14 4.13
N ALA A 40 5.48 5.81 2.94
CA ALA A 40 6.12 6.18 1.67
C ALA A 40 6.32 7.70 1.49
N LEU A 41 5.50 8.52 2.15
CA LEU A 41 5.54 9.98 2.05
C LEU A 41 6.53 10.65 3.00
N VAL A 42 7.15 9.93 3.93
CA VAL A 42 8.05 10.55 4.93
C VAL A 42 9.20 11.33 4.27
N PRO A 43 9.88 10.81 3.22
CA PRO A 43 10.90 11.60 2.53
C PRO A 43 10.33 12.83 1.80
N ASP A 44 9.09 12.76 1.28
CA ASP A 44 8.41 13.86 0.59
C ASP A 44 8.20 15.10 1.49
N ALA A 45 8.39 15.01 2.81
CA ALA A 45 8.37 16.16 3.70
C ALA A 45 9.35 17.27 3.29
N ALA A 46 10.45 16.92 2.60
CA ALA A 46 11.38 17.88 2.01
C ALA A 46 10.73 18.83 0.98
N LYS A 47 9.62 18.41 0.36
CA LYS A 47 8.84 19.20 -0.61
C LYS A 47 7.89 20.19 0.06
N LEU A 48 7.54 19.96 1.32
CA LEU A 48 6.62 20.82 2.08
C LEU A 48 7.33 21.96 2.80
N VAL A 49 8.58 21.73 3.22
CA VAL A 49 9.36 22.69 4.01
C VAL A 49 10.78 22.75 3.47
N THR A 50 11.23 23.96 3.12
CA THR A 50 12.62 24.18 2.69
C THR A 50 13.56 23.97 3.88
N SER A 51 14.22 22.81 3.90
CA SER A 51 15.19 22.43 4.93
C SER A 51 16.34 21.62 4.32
N PRO A 52 17.61 22.03 4.49
CA PRO A 52 18.75 21.27 4.01
C PRO A 52 18.82 19.86 4.60
N LYS A 53 18.38 19.69 5.85
CA LYS A 53 18.35 18.38 6.52
C LYS A 53 17.34 17.43 5.88
N LEU A 54 16.14 17.94 5.55
CA LEU A 54 15.10 17.13 4.91
C LEU A 54 15.49 16.77 3.49
N THR A 55 16.09 17.70 2.74
CA THR A 55 16.59 17.45 1.39
C THR A 55 17.69 16.38 1.40
N ALA A 56 18.67 16.51 2.31
CA ALA A 56 19.73 15.52 2.46
C ALA A 56 19.18 14.13 2.85
N PHE A 57 18.16 14.07 3.70
CA PHE A 57 17.49 12.82 4.04
C PHE A 57 16.76 12.21 2.85
N HIS A 58 15.99 13.01 2.10
CA HIS A 58 15.27 12.59 0.90
C HIS A 58 16.20 11.99 -0.18
N GLU A 59 17.38 12.57 -0.36
CA GLU A 59 18.37 12.09 -1.35
C GLU A 59 19.23 10.92 -0.84
N SER A 60 19.20 10.64 0.46
CA SER A 60 20.04 9.63 1.09
C SER A 60 19.59 8.20 0.76
N ILE A 61 20.47 7.23 1.04
CA ILE A 61 20.13 5.81 0.96
C ILE A 61 19.04 5.40 1.97
N PHE A 62 18.83 6.18 3.03
CA PHE A 62 17.81 5.89 4.03
C PHE A 62 16.39 6.11 3.50
N ALA A 63 16.23 6.95 2.47
CA ALA A 63 14.94 7.11 1.80
C ALA A 63 14.44 5.80 1.17
N GLU A 64 15.32 4.83 0.88
CA GLU A 64 14.93 3.53 0.33
C GLU A 64 14.09 2.69 1.32
N PHE A 65 14.19 2.92 2.63
CA PHE A 65 13.35 2.23 3.62
C PHE A 65 11.88 2.64 3.57
N PHE A 66 11.58 3.75 2.90
CA PHE A 66 10.23 4.28 2.72
C PHE A 66 9.66 3.80 1.39
N TRP A 67 9.58 2.48 1.25
CA TRP A 67 9.12 1.81 0.03
C TRP A 67 9.96 2.13 -1.22
N PHE A 68 11.29 2.10 -1.09
CA PHE A 68 12.22 2.38 -2.19
C PHE A 68 12.03 3.78 -2.80
N HIS A 69 11.66 4.76 -1.97
CA HIS A 69 11.30 6.12 -2.38
C HIS A 69 12.29 6.72 -3.39
N ARG A 70 13.59 6.69 -3.08
CA ARG A 70 14.63 7.27 -3.94
C ARG A 70 14.77 6.52 -5.27
N THR A 71 14.57 5.20 -5.28
CA THR A 71 14.53 4.43 -6.52
C THR A 71 13.34 4.83 -7.39
N LEU A 72 12.17 5.02 -6.79
CA LEU A 72 10.97 5.46 -7.51
C LEU A 72 11.12 6.85 -8.10
N ASP A 73 11.73 7.77 -7.35
CA ASP A 73 12.00 9.13 -7.81
C ASP A 73 12.93 9.19 -9.04
N ARG A 74 13.81 8.19 -9.19
CA ARG A 74 14.68 8.03 -10.36
C ARG A 74 13.97 7.39 -11.55
N ILE A 75 13.08 6.42 -11.30
CA ILE A 75 12.28 5.77 -12.34
C ILE A 75 11.26 6.77 -12.91
N ASP A 76 10.64 7.56 -12.04
CA ASP A 76 9.74 8.65 -12.40
C ASP A 76 10.52 9.97 -12.49
N ALA A 77 11.72 9.99 -13.09
CA ALA A 77 12.52 11.22 -13.18
C ALA A 77 11.76 12.46 -13.72
N PRO A 78 10.82 12.36 -14.69
CA PRO A 78 10.18 13.55 -15.29
C PRO A 78 8.89 14.06 -14.62
N ASP A 79 8.53 13.69 -13.39
CA ASP A 79 7.22 14.05 -12.78
C ASP A 79 6.05 13.60 -13.67
N SER A 80 6.07 12.33 -14.07
CA SER A 80 5.06 11.80 -14.98
C SER A 80 3.76 11.54 -14.22
N ALA A 81 2.76 12.37 -14.51
CA ALA A 81 1.38 12.09 -14.11
C ALA A 81 0.92 10.69 -14.54
N GLY A 82 1.47 10.16 -15.65
CA GLY A 82 1.20 8.81 -16.13
C GLY A 82 1.71 7.71 -15.20
N ILE A 83 2.93 7.85 -14.66
CA ILE A 83 3.50 6.87 -13.71
C ILE A 83 2.72 6.90 -12.40
N SER A 84 2.38 8.09 -11.92
CA SER A 84 1.55 8.24 -10.72
C SER A 84 0.15 7.65 -10.90
N ALA A 85 -0.49 7.87 -12.06
CA ALA A 85 -1.78 7.26 -12.39
C ALA A 85 -1.69 5.73 -12.46
N LEU A 86 -0.59 5.18 -12.98
CA LEU A 86 -0.34 3.74 -12.98
C LEU A 86 -0.25 3.17 -11.56
N PHE A 87 0.45 3.83 -10.63
CA PHE A 87 0.52 3.39 -9.24
C PHE A 87 -0.83 3.48 -8.52
N VAL A 88 -1.63 4.50 -8.79
CA VAL A 88 -3.01 4.58 -8.28
C VAL A 88 -3.87 3.45 -8.84
N ALA A 89 -3.79 3.18 -10.16
CA ALA A 89 -4.52 2.08 -10.79
C ALA A 89 -4.10 0.72 -10.22
N LEU A 90 -2.80 0.53 -9.99
CA LEU A 90 -2.25 -0.66 -9.34
C LEU A 90 -2.81 -0.82 -7.92
N PHE A 91 -2.80 0.25 -7.12
CA PHE A 91 -3.35 0.21 -5.77
C PHE A 91 -4.83 -0.17 -5.77
N PHE A 92 -5.62 0.48 -6.62
CA PHE A 92 -7.04 0.15 -6.80
C PHE A 92 -7.25 -1.31 -7.18
N LEU A 93 -6.50 -1.81 -8.16
CA LEU A 93 -6.58 -3.21 -8.60
C LEU A 93 -6.26 -4.18 -7.45
N VAL A 94 -5.18 -3.93 -6.71
CA VAL A 94 -4.80 -4.74 -5.54
C VAL A 94 -5.91 -4.75 -4.50
N THR A 95 -6.48 -3.60 -4.16
CA THR A 95 -7.61 -3.51 -3.22
C THR A 95 -8.80 -4.36 -3.69
N VAL A 96 -9.22 -4.23 -4.96
CA VAL A 96 -10.33 -5.02 -5.52
C VAL A 96 -10.05 -6.52 -5.44
N LEU A 97 -8.84 -6.95 -5.77
CA LEU A 97 -8.45 -8.36 -5.74
C LEU A 97 -8.47 -8.92 -4.31
N VAL A 98 -7.97 -8.16 -3.34
CA VAL A 98 -7.97 -8.53 -1.92
C VAL A 98 -9.40 -8.60 -1.38
N GLU A 99 -10.22 -7.58 -1.61
CA GLU A 99 -11.62 -7.59 -1.16
C GLU A 99 -12.40 -8.76 -1.77
N ARG A 100 -12.20 -9.05 -3.06
CA ARG A 100 -12.84 -10.20 -3.72
C ARG A 100 -12.42 -11.52 -3.08
N ARG A 101 -11.16 -11.64 -2.68
CA ARG A 101 -10.64 -12.82 -1.98
C ARG A 101 -11.26 -12.95 -0.59
N GLU A 102 -11.26 -11.88 0.20
CA GLU A 102 -11.83 -11.87 1.55
C GLU A 102 -13.32 -12.26 1.54
N ARG A 103 -14.11 -11.68 0.61
CA ARG A 103 -15.52 -12.06 0.43
C ARG A 103 -15.71 -13.54 0.10
N ARG A 104 -14.87 -14.09 -0.78
CA ARG A 104 -14.90 -15.53 -1.12
C ARG A 104 -14.52 -16.41 0.06
N GLN A 105 -13.57 -15.99 0.90
CA GLN A 105 -13.19 -16.74 2.09
C GLN A 105 -14.31 -16.71 3.13
N PHE A 106 -14.93 -15.55 3.34
CA PHE A 106 -16.07 -15.39 4.24
C PHE A 106 -17.29 -16.23 3.82
N GLY A 107 -17.64 -16.24 2.53
CA GLY A 107 -18.74 -17.07 2.01
C GLY A 107 -18.50 -18.57 2.21
N ARG A 108 -17.27 -19.04 2.00
CA ARG A 108 -16.92 -20.46 2.27
C ARG A 108 -17.03 -20.82 3.75
N THR A 109 -16.69 -19.90 4.64
CA THR A 109 -16.80 -20.15 6.09
C THR A 109 -18.26 -20.17 6.56
N SER A 110 -19.15 -19.37 5.97
CA SER A 110 -20.57 -19.40 6.31
C SER A 110 -21.28 -20.65 5.80
N GLU A 111 -21.03 -21.07 4.55
CA GLU A 111 -21.60 -22.31 3.99
C GLU A 111 -21.21 -23.53 4.84
N ARG A 112 -19.94 -23.63 5.24
CA ARG A 112 -19.45 -24.73 6.10
C ARG A 112 -20.09 -24.74 7.50
N TYR A 113 -20.41 -23.57 8.04
CA TYR A 113 -21.09 -23.47 9.33
C TYR A 113 -22.54 -23.98 9.21
N ASP A 114 -23.25 -23.57 8.16
CA ASP A 114 -24.65 -23.97 7.90
C ASP A 114 -24.77 -25.50 7.66
N ASP A 115 -23.85 -26.10 6.89
CA ASP A 115 -23.80 -27.56 6.67
C ASP A 115 -23.50 -28.36 7.95
N GLY A 116 -22.76 -27.76 8.90
CA GLY A 116 -22.38 -28.40 10.16
C GLY A 116 -23.48 -28.40 11.23
N ASP A 117 -24.46 -27.50 11.11
CA ASP A 117 -25.59 -27.36 12.02
C ASP A 117 -26.85 -28.12 11.56
N VAL A 118 -26.81 -28.83 10.41
CA VAL A 118 -27.90 -29.72 9.99
C VAL A 118 -27.87 -30.97 10.88
N PRO A 119 -28.87 -31.18 11.78
CA PRO A 119 -28.95 -32.41 12.55
C PRO A 119 -29.25 -33.54 11.56
N THR A 120 -28.35 -34.52 11.47
CA THR A 120 -28.66 -35.78 10.77
C THR A 120 -29.86 -36.42 11.48
N GLN A 121 -31.04 -36.34 10.85
CA GLN A 121 -32.22 -37.11 11.25
C GLN A 121 -32.06 -38.59 10.86
#